data_AF-A0A950L420-F1
#
_entry.id   AF-A0A950L420-F1
#
_cell.length_a   1.000
_cell.length_b   1.000
_cell.length_c   1.000
_cell.angle_alpha   90.00
_cell.angle_beta   90.00
_cell.angle_gamma   90.00
#
_symmetry.space_group_name_H-M   'P 1'
#
loop_
_entity.id
_entity.type
_entity.pdbx_description
1 polymer ?
#
loop_
_entity_poly.entity_id
_entity_poly.type
_entity_poly.pdbx_seq_one_letter_code
_entity_poly.pdbx_strand_id
1 'polypeptide(L)'
;DHLFRMGIPDQQTVFQFPRLITSAFWLLRELHPDVVLIPAYEGGHPDHDSTAFAVHQAADRLEQSTPSLVEMCLYHDCNGQMQTGEFLRHSSIADDLTIVLSNEDRRLKEEAFAIYSSQAEVLKYFSTEFERFRSAPTYNFRDPPHRGTLFYERFDWGVTGIEWRRLSLSARSALNEADLRKS
;
A
#
# COMPACT_ATOMS: atom_id res chain seq x y z
N ASP A 1 -4.80 -7.37 -19.97
CA ASP A 1 -4.84 -8.57 -19.12
C ASP A 1 -3.45 -9.09 -18.80
N HIS A 2 -2.79 -8.51 -17.80
CA HIS A 2 -1.48 -8.95 -17.34
C HIS A 2 -1.51 -9.15 -15.82
N LEU A 3 -1.03 -10.30 -15.34
CA LEU A 3 -0.84 -10.59 -13.92
C LEU A 3 0.63 -10.89 -13.66
N PHE A 4 1.28 -10.05 -12.88
CA PHE A 4 2.69 -10.21 -12.52
C PHE A 4 2.79 -10.73 -11.08
N ARG A 5 3.43 -11.88 -10.90
CA ARG A 5 3.67 -12.46 -9.58
C ARG A 5 5.09 -12.15 -9.12
N MET A 6 5.22 -11.35 -8.07
CA MET A 6 6.54 -10.97 -7.54
C MET A 6 7.29 -12.10 -6.85
N GLY A 7 6.58 -13.17 -6.45
CA GLY A 7 7.17 -14.33 -5.77
C GLY A 7 7.80 -13.99 -4.42
N ILE A 8 7.26 -12.97 -3.74
CA ILE A 8 7.59 -12.63 -2.36
C ILE A 8 6.51 -13.28 -1.48
N PRO A 9 6.87 -14.07 -0.47
CA PRO A 9 5.88 -14.67 0.43
C PRO A 9 5.10 -13.62 1.21
N ASP A 10 3.87 -13.98 1.60
CA ASP A 10 3.04 -13.17 2.49
C ASP A 10 3.78 -12.86 3.80
N GLN A 11 3.62 -11.63 4.29
CA GLN A 11 4.27 -11.06 5.49
C GLN A 11 5.81 -10.92 5.39
N GLN A 12 6.40 -11.17 4.21
CA GLN A 12 7.86 -11.13 4.01
C GLN A 12 8.33 -9.96 3.16
N THR A 13 7.44 -9.07 2.71
CA THR A 13 7.82 -7.94 1.83
C THR A 13 8.80 -6.98 2.51
N VAL A 14 8.66 -6.79 3.81
CA VAL A 14 9.53 -5.92 4.62
C VAL A 14 11.00 -6.33 4.51
N PHE A 15 11.28 -7.64 4.44
CA PHE A 15 12.64 -8.17 4.34
C PHE A 15 13.16 -8.22 2.91
N GLN A 16 12.34 -7.81 1.94
CA GLN A 16 12.60 -7.90 0.51
C GLN A 16 12.47 -6.55 -0.20
N PHE A 17 12.60 -5.42 0.52
CA PHE A 17 12.47 -4.08 -0.05
C PHE A 17 13.27 -3.84 -1.33
N PRO A 18 14.57 -4.20 -1.42
CA PRO A 18 15.32 -4.00 -2.66
C PRO A 18 14.68 -4.71 -3.87
N ARG A 19 14.18 -5.93 -3.67
CA ARG A 19 13.49 -6.70 -4.69
C ARG A 19 12.15 -6.07 -5.04
N LEU A 20 11.34 -5.70 -4.04
CA LEU A 20 10.02 -5.10 -4.25
C LEU A 20 10.12 -3.76 -5.00
N ILE A 21 11.05 -2.89 -4.61
CA ILE A 21 11.30 -1.58 -5.25
C ILE A 21 11.77 -1.77 -6.69
N THR A 22 12.73 -2.68 -6.91
CA THR A 22 13.26 -2.96 -8.25
C THR A 22 12.17 -3.50 -9.17
N SER A 23 11.35 -4.44 -8.67
CA SER A 23 10.23 -4.97 -9.45
C SER A 23 9.18 -3.92 -9.76
N ALA A 24 8.81 -3.08 -8.78
CA ALA A 24 7.89 -1.97 -9.00
C ALA A 24 8.43 -1.00 -10.05
N PHE A 25 9.70 -0.60 -9.93
CA PHE A 25 10.36 0.29 -10.90
C PHE A 25 10.29 -0.24 -12.32
N TRP A 26 10.64 -1.51 -12.54
CA TRP A 26 10.59 -2.10 -13.87
C TRP A 26 9.17 -2.18 -14.42
N LEU A 27 8.17 -2.53 -13.60
CA LEU A 27 6.78 -2.54 -14.04
C LEU A 27 6.27 -1.15 -14.41
N LEU A 28 6.55 -0.13 -13.59
CA LEU A 28 6.16 1.24 -13.90
C LEU A 28 6.82 1.72 -15.19
N ARG A 29 8.11 1.41 -15.37
CA ARG A 29 8.86 1.78 -16.58
C ARG A 29 8.44 1.00 -17.82
N GLU A 30 7.95 -0.24 -17.69
CA GLU A 30 7.53 -1.03 -18.84
C GLU A 30 6.11 -0.64 -19.28
N LEU A 31 5.19 -0.55 -18.30
CA LEU A 31 3.77 -0.33 -18.55
C LEU A 31 3.41 1.14 -18.79
N HIS A 32 4.24 2.09 -18.32
CA HIS A 32 4.00 3.54 -18.39
C HIS A 32 2.56 3.93 -17.99
N PRO A 33 2.08 3.52 -16.80
CA PRO A 33 0.71 3.81 -16.40
C PRO A 33 0.50 5.31 -16.12
N ASP A 34 -0.68 5.84 -16.41
CA ASP A 34 -1.07 7.19 -15.98
C ASP A 34 -1.37 7.25 -14.48
N VAL A 35 -1.95 6.17 -13.94
CA VAL A 35 -2.40 6.04 -12.54
C VAL A 35 -1.98 4.69 -11.98
N VAL A 36 -1.52 4.67 -10.74
CA VAL A 36 -1.22 3.44 -10.00
C VAL A 36 -2.00 3.43 -8.70
N LEU A 37 -2.89 2.44 -8.56
CA LEU A 37 -3.63 2.17 -7.33
C LEU A 37 -2.75 1.37 -6.35
N ILE A 38 -2.59 1.86 -5.13
CA ILE A 38 -1.79 1.23 -4.07
C ILE A 38 -2.55 1.17 -2.74
N PRO A 39 -2.19 0.26 -1.82
CA PRO A 39 -2.63 0.36 -0.43
C PRO A 39 -2.17 1.67 0.22
N ALA A 40 -2.98 2.23 1.11
CA ALA A 40 -2.56 3.36 1.92
C ALA A 40 -1.54 2.98 3.01
N TYR A 41 -0.56 3.86 3.27
CA TYR A 41 0.35 3.71 4.42
C TYR A 41 -0.38 4.07 5.71
N GLU A 42 -0.99 3.08 6.36
CA GLU A 42 -1.88 3.28 7.52
C GLU A 42 -1.65 2.29 8.68
N GLY A 43 -0.68 1.37 8.56
CA GLY A 43 -0.35 0.48 9.68
C GLY A 43 -1.31 -0.71 9.83
N GLY A 44 -2.11 -1.02 8.82
CA GLY A 44 -3.01 -2.16 8.77
C GLY A 44 -2.28 -3.49 8.67
N HIS A 45 -1.40 -3.60 7.68
CA HIS A 45 -0.61 -4.82 7.37
C HIS A 45 0.79 -4.41 6.90
N PRO A 46 1.86 -5.13 7.31
CA PRO A 46 3.21 -4.77 6.91
C PRO A 46 3.40 -4.79 5.39
N ASP A 47 2.77 -5.73 4.69
CA ASP A 47 2.85 -5.82 3.23
C ASP A 47 2.13 -4.69 2.49
N HIS A 48 1.07 -4.13 3.09
CA HIS A 48 0.38 -2.96 2.54
C HIS A 48 1.32 -1.75 2.62
N ASP A 49 1.85 -1.47 3.81
CA ASP A 49 2.77 -0.38 4.05
C ASP A 49 4.05 -0.54 3.19
N SER A 50 4.57 -1.77 3.08
CA SER A 50 5.71 -2.07 2.22
C SER A 50 5.46 -1.81 0.74
N THR A 51 4.26 -2.13 0.25
CA THR A 51 3.87 -1.89 -1.13
C THR A 51 3.77 -0.39 -1.41
N ALA A 52 3.12 0.36 -0.52
CA ALA A 52 3.05 1.82 -0.61
C ALA A 52 4.47 2.42 -0.70
N PHE A 53 5.33 2.10 0.27
CA PHE A 53 6.72 2.55 0.27
C PHE A 53 7.45 2.19 -1.01
N ALA A 54 7.39 0.94 -1.45
CA ALA A 54 8.17 0.50 -2.60
C ALA A 54 7.74 1.17 -3.91
N VAL A 55 6.44 1.40 -4.10
CA VAL A 55 5.91 2.09 -5.28
C VAL A 55 6.31 3.57 -5.24
N HIS A 56 6.26 4.24 -4.10
CA HIS A 56 6.79 5.61 -3.95
C HIS A 56 8.27 5.68 -4.33
N GLN A 57 9.10 4.80 -3.78
CA GLN A 57 10.53 4.76 -4.08
C GLN A 57 10.83 4.45 -5.56
N ALA A 58 9.99 3.64 -6.20
CA ALA A 58 10.11 3.32 -7.62
C ALA A 58 9.68 4.48 -8.51
N ALA A 59 8.55 5.13 -8.20
CA ALA A 59 8.02 6.26 -8.96
C ALA A 59 8.96 7.47 -8.92
N ASP A 60 9.57 7.75 -7.77
CA ASP A 60 10.57 8.83 -7.59
C ASP A 60 11.83 8.66 -8.46
N ARG A 61 12.07 7.46 -8.99
CA ARG A 61 13.22 7.12 -9.84
C ARG A 61 12.93 7.21 -11.33
N LEU A 62 11.69 7.44 -11.72
CA LEU A 62 11.34 7.61 -13.12
C LEU A 62 11.75 9.03 -13.56
N GLU A 63 12.68 9.13 -14.50
CA GLU A 63 13.18 10.41 -15.03
C GLU A 63 12.12 11.16 -15.86
N GLN A 64 11.13 10.45 -16.40
CA GLN A 64 10.04 11.01 -17.21
C GLN A 64 8.73 10.29 -16.88
N SER A 65 7.62 11.04 -16.83
CA SER A 65 6.25 10.51 -16.69
C SER A 65 6.01 9.71 -15.40
N THR A 66 6.16 10.37 -14.24
CA THR A 66 5.78 9.77 -12.96
C THR A 66 4.25 9.56 -12.91
N PRO A 67 3.77 8.33 -12.64
CA PRO A 67 2.34 8.07 -12.55
C PRO A 67 1.73 8.82 -11.37
N SER A 68 0.44 9.15 -11.48
CA SER A 68 -0.32 9.59 -10.32
C SER A 68 -0.53 8.40 -9.38
N LEU A 69 0.01 8.50 -8.16
CA LEU A 69 -0.23 7.49 -7.13
C LEU A 69 -1.55 7.78 -6.43
N VAL A 70 -2.44 6.80 -6.43
CA VAL A 70 -3.76 6.87 -5.80
C VAL A 70 -3.88 5.73 -4.80
N GLU A 71 -4.25 6.05 -3.58
CA GLU A 71 -4.39 5.07 -2.52
C GLU A 71 -5.80 4.53 -2.45
N MET A 72 -5.91 3.24 -2.19
CA MET A 72 -7.12 2.54 -1.82
C MET A 72 -7.22 2.45 -0.30
N CYS A 73 -8.40 2.73 0.23
CA CYS A 73 -8.67 2.54 1.64
C CYS A 73 -8.78 1.04 1.96
N LEU A 74 -7.85 0.52 2.75
CA LEU A 74 -7.91 -0.85 3.27
C LEU A 74 -8.37 -0.85 4.72
N TYR A 75 -7.47 -1.13 5.65
CA TYR A 75 -7.75 -1.09 7.07
C TYR A 75 -6.58 -0.57 7.90
N HIS A 76 -6.90 -0.08 9.09
CA HIS A 76 -5.95 0.36 10.11
C HIS A 76 -6.52 0.15 11.52
N ASP A 77 -5.73 0.46 12.55
CA ASP A 77 -6.17 0.36 13.95
C ASP A 77 -7.00 1.58 14.35
N CYS A 78 -8.22 1.36 14.79
CA CYS A 78 -9.03 2.36 15.49
C CYS A 78 -9.38 1.83 16.88
N ASN A 79 -8.63 2.29 17.88
CA ASN A 79 -8.83 1.91 19.29
C ASN A 79 -8.80 0.38 19.53
N GLY A 80 -7.90 -0.33 18.84
CA GLY A 80 -7.79 -1.79 18.96
C GLY A 80 -8.76 -2.60 18.13
N GLN A 81 -9.53 -1.96 17.26
CA GLN A 81 -10.41 -2.61 16.29
C GLN A 81 -9.94 -2.33 14.86
N MET A 82 -10.25 -3.24 13.95
CA MET A 82 -10.03 -3.04 12.53
C MET A 82 -11.03 -2.00 12.01
N GLN A 83 -10.53 -0.87 11.51
CA GLN A 83 -11.32 0.12 10.80
C GLN A 83 -11.12 -0.06 9.31
N THR A 84 -12.20 -0.25 8.55
CA THR A 84 -12.21 -0.32 7.08
C THR A 84 -13.01 0.85 6.50
N GLY A 85 -12.78 1.17 5.22
CA GLY A 85 -13.60 2.14 4.48
C GLY A 85 -13.46 3.61 4.92
N GLU A 86 -12.54 3.90 5.84
CA GLU A 86 -12.17 5.24 6.25
C GLU A 86 -10.64 5.40 6.22
N PHE A 87 -10.16 6.54 5.74
CA PHE A 87 -8.75 6.88 5.76
C PHE A 87 -8.37 7.55 7.09
N LEU A 88 -7.12 7.35 7.52
CA LEU A 88 -6.49 8.21 8.52
C LEU A 88 -6.37 9.63 7.95
N ARG A 89 -6.65 10.63 8.79
CA ARG A 89 -6.48 12.03 8.39
C ARG A 89 -5.01 12.32 8.13
N HIS A 90 -4.72 12.87 6.95
CA HIS A 90 -3.39 13.34 6.58
C HIS A 90 -3.44 14.84 6.27
N SER A 91 -2.53 15.63 6.84
CA SER A 91 -2.59 17.10 6.76
C SER A 91 -2.44 17.66 5.34
N SER A 92 -1.82 16.90 4.44
CA SER A 92 -1.61 17.30 3.04
C SER A 92 -2.77 16.92 2.11
N ILE A 93 -3.78 16.16 2.59
CA ILE A 93 -4.92 15.72 1.79
C ILE A 93 -6.18 16.33 2.38
N ALA A 94 -6.85 17.16 1.59
CA ALA A 94 -8.09 17.82 2.00
C ALA A 94 -9.30 16.89 1.88
N ASP A 95 -9.38 16.13 0.78
CA ASP A 95 -10.55 15.34 0.41
C ASP A 95 -10.17 13.93 -0.05
N ASP A 96 -11.06 12.96 0.21
CA ASP A 96 -11.07 11.65 -0.43
C ASP A 96 -12.14 11.61 -1.54
N LEU A 97 -11.95 10.72 -2.52
CA LEU A 97 -12.94 10.38 -3.54
C LEU A 97 -13.69 9.14 -3.08
N THR A 98 -14.98 9.31 -2.79
CA THR A 98 -15.89 8.20 -2.55
C THR A 98 -16.69 7.89 -3.82
N ILE A 99 -16.56 6.67 -4.33
CA ILE A 99 -17.37 6.12 -5.42
C ILE A 99 -18.47 5.26 -4.79
N VAL A 100 -19.73 5.70 -4.91
CA VAL A 100 -20.89 4.87 -4.54
C VAL A 100 -21.15 3.90 -5.68
N LEU A 101 -21.14 2.61 -5.38
CA LEU A 101 -21.27 1.56 -6.39
C LEU A 101 -22.72 1.44 -6.86
N SER A 102 -22.88 1.26 -8.18
CA SER A 102 -24.17 0.90 -8.74
C SER A 102 -24.59 -0.50 -8.28
N ASN A 103 -25.87 -0.86 -8.49
CA ASN A 103 -26.32 -2.23 -8.20
C ASN A 103 -25.58 -3.28 -9.05
N GLU A 104 -25.08 -2.91 -10.24
CA GLU A 104 -24.32 -3.80 -11.11
C GLU A 104 -22.89 -3.97 -10.57
N ASP A 105 -22.18 -2.88 -10.28
CA ASP A 105 -20.82 -2.92 -9.74
C ASP A 105 -20.77 -3.62 -8.38
N ARG A 106 -21.78 -3.39 -7.54
CA ARG A 106 -21.90 -4.08 -6.25
C ARG A 106 -21.99 -5.59 -6.43
N ARG A 107 -22.79 -6.08 -7.39
CA ARG A 107 -22.90 -7.52 -7.69
C ARG A 107 -21.57 -8.07 -8.16
N LEU A 108 -20.88 -7.37 -9.07
CA LEU A 108 -19.55 -7.78 -9.54
C LEU A 108 -18.54 -7.87 -8.38
N LYS A 109 -18.57 -6.91 -7.45
CA LYS A 109 -17.72 -6.92 -6.26
C LYS A 109 -18.05 -8.06 -5.31
N GLU A 110 -19.32 -8.34 -5.08
CA GLU A 110 -19.79 -9.46 -4.26
C GLU A 110 -19.38 -10.81 -4.87
N GLU A 111 -19.52 -10.97 -6.19
CA GLU A 111 -19.04 -12.14 -6.92
C GLU A 111 -17.52 -12.30 -6.82
N ALA A 112 -16.76 -11.21 -6.96
CA ALA A 112 -15.31 -11.22 -6.79
C ALA A 112 -14.91 -11.62 -5.37
N PHE A 113 -15.60 -11.13 -4.33
CA PHE A 113 -15.36 -11.52 -2.94
C PHE A 113 -15.65 -13.00 -2.71
N ALA A 114 -16.71 -13.54 -3.32
CA ALA A 114 -17.09 -14.94 -3.18
C ALA A 114 -16.05 -15.92 -3.77
N ILE A 115 -15.25 -15.50 -4.75
CA ILE A 115 -14.14 -16.30 -5.31
C ILE A 115 -13.08 -16.58 -4.23
N TYR A 116 -12.80 -15.62 -3.34
CA TYR A 116 -11.75 -15.72 -2.33
C TYR A 116 -12.29 -16.24 -0.99
N SER A 117 -12.85 -17.45 -1.01
CA SER A 117 -13.51 -18.08 0.15
C SER A 117 -12.63 -18.21 1.39
N SER A 118 -11.32 -18.40 1.25
CA SER A 118 -10.37 -18.45 2.37
C SER A 118 -10.19 -17.09 3.08
N GLN A 119 -10.59 -15.99 2.43
CA GLN A 119 -10.54 -14.62 2.96
C GLN A 119 -11.93 -14.12 3.38
N ALA A 120 -12.97 -14.97 3.32
CA ALA A 120 -14.35 -14.56 3.54
C ALA A 120 -14.57 -13.84 4.89
N GLU A 121 -13.91 -14.27 5.97
CA GLU A 121 -14.04 -13.62 7.28
C GLU A 121 -13.47 -12.19 7.30
N VAL A 122 -12.37 -11.94 6.59
CA VAL A 122 -11.77 -10.61 6.48
C VAL A 122 -12.60 -9.73 5.55
N LEU A 123 -13.07 -10.28 4.43
CA LEU A 123 -13.83 -9.54 3.42
C LEU A 123 -15.18 -9.02 3.93
N LYS A 124 -15.78 -9.65 4.96
CA LYS A 124 -17.01 -9.16 5.61
C LYS A 124 -16.89 -7.75 6.18
N TYR A 125 -15.68 -7.30 6.50
CA TYR A 125 -15.47 -5.95 7.03
C TYR A 125 -15.43 -4.88 5.94
N PHE A 126 -15.36 -5.25 4.65
CA PHE A 126 -15.27 -4.30 3.55
C PHE A 126 -16.64 -4.01 2.95
N SER A 127 -16.94 -2.72 2.77
CA SER A 127 -18.18 -2.30 2.12
C SER A 127 -18.25 -2.77 0.67
N THR A 128 -19.39 -3.30 0.27
CA THR A 128 -19.74 -3.55 -1.13
C THR A 128 -20.56 -2.40 -1.73
N GLU A 129 -20.88 -1.38 -0.95
CA GLU A 129 -21.72 -0.25 -1.38
C GLU A 129 -20.90 0.93 -1.91
N PHE A 130 -19.65 1.06 -1.49
CA PHE A 130 -18.78 2.14 -1.92
C PHE A 130 -17.30 1.73 -1.89
N GLU A 131 -16.48 2.53 -2.57
CA GLU A 131 -15.03 2.48 -2.53
C GLU A 131 -14.47 3.88 -2.29
N ARG A 132 -13.40 3.98 -1.50
CA ARG A 132 -12.74 5.26 -1.22
C ARG A 132 -11.31 5.25 -1.69
N PHE A 133 -10.96 6.34 -2.36
CA PHE A 133 -9.65 6.58 -2.92
C PHE A 133 -9.15 7.96 -2.50
N ARG A 134 -7.84 8.16 -2.46
CA ARG A 134 -7.26 9.50 -2.33
C ARG A 134 -5.98 9.60 -3.13
N SER A 135 -5.57 10.80 -3.51
CA SER A 135 -4.20 11.01 -3.99
C SER A 135 -3.22 10.59 -2.89
N ALA A 136 -2.18 9.82 -3.24
CA ALA A 136 -1.21 9.36 -2.27
C ALA A 136 -0.46 10.58 -1.68
N PRO A 137 -0.43 10.74 -0.34
CA PRO A 137 0.36 11.78 0.29
C PRO A 137 1.86 11.66 -0.03
N THR A 138 2.58 12.78 0.04
CA THR A 138 4.03 12.74 0.14
C THR A 138 4.42 12.31 1.55
N TYR A 139 4.61 11.01 1.75
CA TYR A 139 4.99 10.47 3.05
C TYR A 139 6.43 10.76 3.43
N ASN A 140 6.64 11.08 4.70
CA ASN A 140 7.90 10.83 5.35
C ASN A 140 7.86 9.44 6.00
N PHE A 141 8.32 8.40 5.29
CA PHE A 141 8.36 7.01 5.81
C PHE A 141 9.28 6.80 7.04
N ARG A 142 9.92 7.87 7.56
CA ARG A 142 10.57 7.88 8.88
C ARG A 142 9.57 7.97 10.02
N ASP A 143 8.38 8.50 9.74
CA ASP A 143 7.31 8.70 10.71
C ASP A 143 6.34 7.51 10.65
N PRO A 144 5.75 7.10 11.78
CA PRO A 144 4.66 6.14 11.75
C PRO A 144 3.43 6.76 11.04
N PRO A 145 2.54 5.95 10.46
CA PRO A 145 1.34 6.46 9.79
C PRO A 145 0.39 7.17 10.77
N HIS A 146 0.41 6.77 12.05
CA HIS A 146 -0.28 7.43 13.15
C HIS A 146 0.46 7.20 14.46
N ARG A 147 0.04 7.93 15.51
CA ARG A 147 0.53 7.67 16.88
C ARG A 147 -0.11 6.39 17.43
N GLY A 148 0.59 5.72 18.33
CA GLY A 148 0.11 4.51 19.00
C GLY A 148 0.61 3.23 18.34
N THR A 149 -0.05 2.12 18.67
CA THR A 149 0.25 0.77 18.17
C THR A 149 -0.39 0.58 16.80
N LEU A 150 0.37 0.09 15.83
CA LEU A 150 -0.15 -0.25 14.50
C LEU A 150 -0.99 -1.53 14.58
N PHE A 151 -1.97 -1.68 13.69
CA PHE A 151 -2.86 -2.84 13.72
C PHE A 151 -2.09 -4.15 13.61
N TYR A 152 -1.12 -4.21 12.69
CA TYR A 152 -0.31 -5.40 12.50
C TYR A 152 0.60 -5.76 13.68
N GLU A 153 0.87 -4.84 14.61
CA GLU A 153 1.66 -5.13 15.82
C GLU A 153 0.87 -5.94 16.86
N ARG A 154 -0.43 -6.16 16.63
CA ARG A 154 -1.29 -7.01 17.46
C ARG A 154 -1.21 -8.49 17.09
N PHE A 155 -0.52 -8.81 16.00
CA PHE A 155 -0.37 -10.16 15.46
C PHE A 155 1.11 -10.56 15.43
N ASP A 156 1.36 -11.86 15.41
CA ASP A 156 2.73 -12.40 15.30
C ASP A 156 3.18 -12.47 13.83
N TRP A 157 3.14 -11.34 13.13
CA TRP A 157 3.58 -11.23 11.71
C TRP A 157 5.06 -10.86 11.58
N GLY A 158 5.84 -11.01 12.66
CA GLY A 158 7.31 -10.96 12.62
C GLY A 158 7.93 -9.58 12.45
N VAL A 159 7.17 -8.48 12.48
CA VAL A 159 7.70 -7.12 12.34
C VAL A 159 6.91 -6.09 13.16
N THR A 160 7.64 -5.18 13.83
CA THR A 160 7.06 -4.01 14.49
C THR A 160 7.08 -2.78 13.58
N GLY A 161 6.31 -1.75 13.89
CA GLY A 161 6.38 -0.48 13.16
C GLY A 161 7.77 0.15 13.21
N ILE A 162 8.46 0.02 14.34
CA ILE A 162 9.83 0.51 14.50
C ILE A 162 10.78 -0.24 13.56
N GLU A 163 10.70 -1.56 13.54
CA GLU A 163 11.55 -2.39 12.70
C GLU A 163 11.28 -2.18 11.20
N TRP A 164 9.99 -2.09 10.83
CA TRP A 164 9.58 -1.75 9.47
C TRP A 164 10.23 -0.44 8.99
N ARG A 165 10.15 0.63 9.80
CA ARG A 165 10.75 1.93 9.46
C ARG A 165 12.27 1.86 9.40
N ARG A 166 12.91 1.10 10.29
CA ARG A 166 14.37 0.91 10.24
C ARG A 166 14.80 0.26 8.92
N LEU A 167 14.08 -0.79 8.49
CA LEU A 167 14.37 -1.54 7.27
C LEU A 167 14.07 -0.72 6.00
N SER A 168 12.95 0.02 5.97
CA SER A 168 12.61 0.88 4.83
C SER A 168 13.64 1.99 4.64
N LEU A 169 14.14 2.59 5.73
CA LEU A 169 15.20 3.58 5.67
C LEU A 169 16.53 3.01 5.20
N SER A 170 16.89 1.81 5.68
CA SER A 170 18.09 1.13 5.20
C SER A 170 18.01 0.85 3.69
N ALA A 171 16.84 0.42 3.21
CA ALA A 171 16.63 0.16 1.78
C ALA A 171 16.75 1.46 0.95
N ARG A 172 16.15 2.56 1.42
CA ARG A 172 16.26 3.87 0.75
C ARG A 172 17.71 4.36 0.67
N SER A 173 18.47 4.26 1.77
CA SER A 173 19.88 4.65 1.78
C SER A 173 20.71 3.83 0.79
N ALA A 174 20.52 2.51 0.78
CA ALA A 174 21.23 1.62 -0.15
C ALA A 174 20.94 1.96 -1.62
N LEU A 175 19.71 2.35 -1.95
CA LEU A 175 19.35 2.79 -3.29
C LEU A 175 20.05 4.11 -3.66
N ASN A 176 20.03 5.11 -2.77
CA ASN A 176 20.67 6.40 -3.03
C ASN A 176 22.20 6.24 -3.25
N GLU A 177 22.85 5.37 -2.48
CA GLU A 177 24.26 5.04 -2.71
C GLU A 177 24.51 4.37 -4.07
N ALA A 178 23.60 3.49 -4.50
CA ALA A 178 23.71 2.84 -5.80
C ALA A 178 23.51 3.83 -6.97
N ASP A 179 22.62 4.80 -6.80
CA ASP A 179 22.35 5.86 -7.78
C ASP A 179 23.57 6.79 -7.93
N LEU A 180 24.20 7.19 -6.80
CA LEU A 180 25.43 8.00 -6.78
C LEU A 180 26.65 7.30 -7.42
N ARG A 181 26.69 5.97 -7.42
CA ARG A 181 27.79 5.21 -8.08
C ARG A 181 27.62 5.10 -9.59
N LYS A 182 26.42 5.41 -10.11
CA LYS A 182 26.08 5.34 -11.54
C LYS A 182 26.16 6.70 -12.24
N SER A 183 26.13 7.80 -11.47
CA SER A 183 26.33 9.18 -11.93
C SER A 183 27.80 9.57 -12.01
#